data_AF-A0A9E4HI64-F1
#
_entry.id   AF-A0A9E4HI64-F1
#
_cell.length_a   1.000
_cell.length_b   1.000
_cell.length_c   1.000
_cell.angle_alpha   90.00
_cell.angle_beta   90.00
_cell.angle_gamma   90.00
#
_symmetry.space_group_name_H-M   'P 1'
#
loop_
_entity.id
_entity.type
_entity.pdbx_description
1 polymer ?
#
loop_
_entity_poly.entity_id
_entity_poly.type
_entity_poly.pdbx_seq_one_letter_code
_entity_poly.pdbx_strand_id
1 'polypeptide(L)'
;GNFLENIPRVQFNHRLLGIASLFGMGVLWVASWKTTLSRRACTALGLLFGVAILQVGLGIATLLLVVPLPFGVAHQAGAVLLFTCALWVGYETHGETSSKPHA
;
A
#
# COMPACT_ATOMS: atom_id res chain seq x y z
N GLY A 1 9.54 4.47 34.17
CA GLY A 1 9.09 3.23 33.48
C GLY A 1 8.65 3.60 32.08
N ASN A 2 9.41 3.19 31.07
CA ASN A 2 9.27 3.55 29.64
C ASN A 2 7.94 3.13 28.97
N PHE A 3 6.97 2.57 29.71
CA PHE A 3 5.72 2.04 29.16
C PHE A 3 4.77 3.13 28.68
N LEU A 4 4.70 4.29 29.36
CA LEU A 4 3.80 5.38 28.96
C LEU A 4 4.34 6.26 27.83
N GLU A 5 5.65 6.26 27.60
CA GLU A 5 6.29 7.07 26.53
C GLU A 5 6.26 6.35 25.17
N ASN A 6 6.12 5.02 25.18
CA ASN A 6 6.17 4.19 23.98
C ASN A 6 4.78 3.88 23.41
N ILE A 7 3.76 3.70 24.25
CA ILE A 7 2.37 3.44 23.81
C ILE A 7 1.84 4.55 22.87
N PRO A 8 2.02 5.85 23.15
CA PRO A 8 1.57 6.92 22.27
C PRO A 8 2.27 6.91 20.91
N ARG A 9 3.58 6.61 20.88
CA ARG A 9 4.37 6.53 19.64
C ARG A 9 3.97 5.35 18.77
N VAL A 10 3.71 4.19 19.38
CA VAL A 10 3.22 3.00 18.67
C VAL A 10 1.83 3.26 18.07
N GLN A 11 0.93 3.89 18.83
CA GLN A 11 -0.41 4.25 18.35
C GLN A 11 -0.38 5.34 17.26
N PHE A 12 0.53 6.31 17.36
CA PHE A 12 0.75 7.32 16.32
C PHE A 12 1.24 6.70 15.01
N ASN A 13 2.27 5.85 15.06
CA ASN A 13 2.79 5.16 13.89
C ASN A 13 1.73 4.27 13.24
N HIS A 14 0.91 3.60 14.04
CA HIS A 14 -0.20 2.79 13.53
C HIS A 14 -1.24 3.62 12.76
N ARG A 15 -1.64 4.78 13.32
CA ARG A 15 -2.57 5.70 12.63
C ARG A 15 -1.97 6.25 11.34
N LEU A 16 -0.71 6.66 11.38
CA LEU A 16 -0.02 7.20 10.21
C LEU A 16 0.08 6.17 9.08
N LEU A 17 0.43 4.92 9.40
CA LEU A 17 0.49 3.83 8.42
C LEU A 17 -0.90 3.45 7.87
N GLY A 18 -1.93 3.47 8.71
CA GLY A 18 -3.32 3.25 8.28
C GLY A 18 -3.81 4.32 7.31
N ILE A 19 -3.55 5.59 7.62
CA ILE A 19 -3.89 6.72 6.74
C ILE A 19 -3.12 6.64 5.42
N ALA A 20 -1.82 6.35 5.45
CA ALA A 20 -1.00 6.19 4.25
C ALA A 20 -1.50 5.05 3.34
N SER A 21 -1.99 3.95 3.93
CA SER A 21 -2.56 2.82 3.18
C SER A 21 -3.88 3.17 2.51
N LEU A 22 -4.79 3.84 3.24
CA LEU A 22 -6.06 4.35 2.71
C LEU A 22 -5.82 5.34 1.56
N PHE A 23 -4.88 6.25 1.75
CA PHE A 23 -4.48 7.23 0.74
C PHE A 23 -3.87 6.54 -0.49
N GLY A 24 -2.97 5.57 -0.29
CA GLY A 24 -2.39 4.75 -1.35
C GLY A 24 -3.44 4.04 -2.19
N MET A 25 -4.44 3.41 -1.55
CA MET A 25 -5.56 2.77 -2.24
C MET A 25 -6.33 3.77 -3.12
N GLY A 26 -6.62 4.97 -2.59
CA GLY A 26 -7.33 6.01 -3.32
C GLY A 26 -6.57 6.57 -4.53
N VAL A 27 -5.27 6.82 -4.38
CA VAL A 27 -4.39 7.29 -5.46
C VAL A 27 -4.33 6.25 -6.59
N LEU A 28 -4.28 4.97 -6.23
CA LEU A 28 -4.17 3.87 -7.18
C LEU A 28 -5.46 3.58 -7.93
N TRP A 29 -6.60 3.66 -7.25
CA TRP A 29 -7.90 3.63 -7.90
C TRP A 29 -7.98 4.66 -9.03
N VAL A 30 -7.58 5.90 -8.73
CA VAL A 30 -7.59 7.01 -9.69
C VAL A 30 -6.57 6.81 -10.82
N ALA A 31 -5.37 6.33 -10.50
CA ALA A 31 -4.31 6.08 -11.50
C ALA A 31 -4.68 4.96 -12.49
N SER A 32 -5.40 3.93 -12.03
CA SER A 32 -5.81 2.78 -12.85
C SER A 32 -6.77 3.15 -14.00
N TRP A 33 -7.51 4.25 -13.87
CA TRP A 33 -8.52 4.67 -14.86
C TRP A 33 -7.95 5.36 -16.11
N LYS A 34 -6.65 5.69 -16.16
CA LYS A 34 -6.13 6.63 -17.16
C LYS A 34 -5.06 6.11 -18.12
N THR A 35 -4.71 4.83 -18.11
CA THR A 35 -3.47 4.37 -18.81
C THR A 35 -3.65 3.13 -19.69
N THR A 36 -3.10 3.18 -20.91
CA THR A 36 -2.70 2.01 -21.71
C THR A 36 -1.37 1.50 -21.15
N LEU A 37 -1.30 0.27 -20.66
CA LEU A 37 -0.23 -0.20 -19.78
C LEU A 37 0.76 -1.12 -20.50
N SER A 38 2.07 -0.91 -20.32
CA SER A 38 3.08 -1.92 -20.68
C SER A 38 2.96 -3.17 -19.81
N ARG A 39 3.60 -4.26 -20.26
CA ARG A 39 3.55 -5.55 -19.56
C ARG A 39 4.10 -5.47 -18.12
N ARG A 40 5.08 -4.60 -17.86
CA ARG A 40 5.63 -4.34 -16.51
C ARG A 40 4.64 -3.58 -15.64
N ALA A 41 3.99 -2.56 -16.19
CA ALA A 41 2.94 -1.82 -15.49
C ALA A 41 1.74 -2.73 -15.14
N CYS A 42 1.36 -3.65 -16.03
CA CYS A 42 0.37 -4.69 -15.74
C CYS A 42 0.80 -5.63 -14.60
N THR A 43 2.06 -6.06 -14.55
CA THR A 43 2.57 -6.87 -13.44
C THR A 43 2.56 -6.09 -12.12
N ALA A 44 3.01 -4.83 -12.13
CA ALA A 44 3.01 -3.97 -10.95
C ALA A 44 1.59 -3.75 -10.42
N LEU A 45 0.61 -3.52 -11.31
CA LEU A 45 -0.80 -3.41 -10.95
C LEU A 45 -1.38 -4.72 -10.40
N GLY A 46 -1.02 -5.86 -10.99
CA GLY A 46 -1.45 -7.18 -10.50
C GLY A 46 -0.93 -7.47 -9.09
N LEU A 47 0.37 -7.21 -8.86
CA LEU A 47 0.98 -7.33 -7.53
C LEU A 47 0.33 -6.38 -6.53
N LEU A 48 0.12 -5.14 -6.93
CA LEU A 48 -0.52 -4.13 -6.11
C LEU A 48 -1.93 -4.57 -5.68
N PHE A 49 -2.74 -5.06 -6.62
CA PHE A 49 -4.08 -5.56 -6.34
C PHE A 49 -4.06 -6.78 -5.41
N GLY A 50 -3.15 -7.73 -5.65
CA GLY A 50 -2.98 -8.89 -4.78
C GLY A 50 -2.59 -8.52 -3.35
N VAL A 51 -1.66 -7.57 -3.20
CA VAL A 51 -1.24 -7.05 -1.89
C VAL A 51 -2.37 -6.27 -1.22
N ALA A 52 -3.20 -5.54 -1.97
CA ALA A 52 -4.37 -4.85 -1.42
C ALA A 52 -5.39 -5.82 -0.83
N ILE A 53 -5.69 -6.92 -1.52
CA ILE A 53 -6.58 -7.97 -1.00
C ILE A 53 -6.02 -8.58 0.28
N LEU A 54 -4.73 -8.96 0.27
CA LEU A 54 -4.06 -9.51 1.44
C LEU A 54 -4.12 -8.52 2.62
N GLN A 55 -3.88 -7.24 2.36
CA GLN A 55 -3.89 -6.19 3.36
C GLN A 55 -5.26 -6.01 4.01
N VAL A 56 -6.34 -6.02 3.21
CA VAL A 56 -7.72 -5.98 3.71
C VAL A 56 -8.03 -7.23 4.52
N GLY A 57 -7.66 -8.42 4.04
CA GLY A 57 -7.85 -9.68 4.77
C GLY A 57 -7.16 -9.68 6.13
N LEU A 58 -5.91 -9.22 6.20
CA LEU A 58 -5.18 -9.05 7.46
C LEU A 58 -5.82 -7.99 8.36
N GLY A 59 -6.37 -6.92 7.80
CA GLY A 59 -7.12 -5.89 8.54
C GLY A 59 -8.38 -6.44 9.19
N ILE A 60 -9.14 -7.24 8.45
CA ILE A 60 -10.34 -7.92 8.99
C ILE A 60 -9.92 -8.95 10.06
N ALA A 61 -8.88 -9.75 9.79
CA ALA A 61 -8.38 -10.75 10.74
C ALA A 61 -7.90 -10.12 12.05
N THR A 62 -7.21 -8.98 11.99
CA THR A 62 -6.78 -8.25 13.19
C THR A 62 -7.96 -7.78 14.02
N LEU A 63 -9.06 -7.31 13.41
CA LEU A 63 -10.26 -6.92 14.14
C LEU A 63 -10.98 -8.12 14.76
N LEU A 64 -11.22 -9.18 13.97
CA LEU A 64 -11.95 -10.37 14.41
C LEU A 64 -11.23 -11.12 15.54
N LEU A 65 -9.90 -11.12 15.54
CA LEU A 65 -9.09 -11.83 16.53
C LEU A 65 -8.68 -10.97 17.73
N VAL A 66 -9.22 -9.75 17.86
CA VAL A 66 -8.90 -8.81 18.97
C VAL A 66 -7.41 -8.42 18.97
N VAL A 67 -6.93 -7.97 17.82
CA VAL A 67 -5.60 -7.41 17.56
C VAL A 67 -4.45 -8.29 18.09
N PRO A 68 -4.36 -9.57 17.68
CA PRO A 68 -3.22 -10.41 18.02
C PRO A 68 -1.96 -9.86 17.34
N LEU A 69 -0.87 -9.77 18.12
CA LEU A 69 0.41 -9.17 17.72
C LEU A 69 0.92 -9.63 16.34
N PRO A 70 0.96 -10.94 16.02
CA PRO A 70 1.48 -11.40 14.73
C PRO A 70 0.67 -10.88 13.52
N PHE A 71 -0.67 -10.89 13.61
CA PHE A 71 -1.52 -10.39 12.54
C PHE A 71 -1.43 -8.86 12.43
N GLY A 72 -1.29 -8.16 13.56
CA GLY A 72 -1.05 -6.72 13.58
C GLY A 72 0.24 -6.33 12.88
N VAL A 73 1.35 -7.03 13.18
CA VAL A 73 2.64 -6.81 12.52
C VAL A 73 2.58 -7.19 11.04
N ALA A 74 1.94 -8.31 10.69
CA ALA A 74 1.76 -8.71 9.30
C ALA A 74 0.93 -7.68 8.51
N HIS A 75 -0.14 -7.16 9.09
CA HIS A 75 -0.95 -6.09 8.51
C HIS A 75 -0.11 -4.81 8.32
N GLN A 76 0.74 -4.45 9.27
CA GLN A 76 1.62 -3.28 9.11
C GLN A 76 2.68 -3.48 8.02
N ALA A 77 3.26 -4.68 7.91
CA ALA A 77 4.21 -5.00 6.84
C ALA A 77 3.54 -4.96 5.46
N GLY A 78 2.31 -5.49 5.36
CA GLY A 78 1.52 -5.45 4.13
C GLY A 78 1.18 -4.02 3.68
N ALA A 79 0.97 -3.08 4.61
CA ALA A 79 0.79 -1.66 4.28
C ALA A 79 2.02 -1.05 3.59
N VAL A 80 3.23 -1.35 4.07
CA VAL A 80 4.48 -0.87 3.46
C VAL A 80 4.67 -1.49 2.07
N LEU A 81 4.35 -2.77 1.93
CA LEU A 81 4.40 -3.46 0.63
C LEU A 81 3.40 -2.84 -0.37
N LEU A 82 2.17 -2.56 0.08
CA LEU A 82 1.14 -1.91 -0.73
C LEU A 82 1.63 -0.54 -1.23
N PHE A 83 2.21 0.26 -0.33
CA PHE A 83 2.79 1.56 -0.67
C PHE A 83 3.94 1.43 -1.69
N THR A 84 4.82 0.46 -1.52
CA THR A 84 5.94 0.21 -2.44
C THR A 84 5.45 -0.18 -3.83
N CYS A 85 4.47 -1.09 -3.92
CA CYS A 85 3.84 -1.45 -5.18
C CYS A 85 3.16 -0.23 -5.83
N ALA A 86 2.59 0.68 -5.03
CA ALA A 86 1.97 1.89 -5.53
C ALA A 86 2.98 2.83 -6.21
N LEU A 87 4.13 3.04 -5.56
CA LEU A 87 5.22 3.82 -6.13
C LEU A 87 5.75 3.20 -7.43
N TRP A 88 5.82 1.86 -7.49
CA TRP A 88 6.25 1.18 -8.70
C TRP A 88 5.28 1.38 -9.87
N VAL A 89 3.97 1.25 -9.63
CA VAL A 89 2.95 1.58 -10.65
C VAL A 89 3.07 3.03 -11.12
N GLY A 90 3.26 3.97 -10.19
CA GLY A 90 3.49 5.38 -10.53
C GLY A 90 4.75 5.58 -11.39
N TYR A 91 5.84 4.91 -11.07
CA TYR A 91 7.09 4.97 -11.84
C TYR A 91 6.92 4.46 -13.27
N GLU A 92 6.30 3.29 -13.46
CA GLU A 92 6.10 2.71 -14.80
C GLU A 92 5.15 3.56 -15.65
N THR A 93 4.09 4.09 -15.04
CA THR A 93 3.10 4.92 -15.76
C THR A 93 3.63 6.33 -16.10
N HIS A 94 4.52 6.91 -15.29
CA HIS A 94 5.22 8.15 -15.62
C HIS A 94 6.37 7.94 -16.63
N GLY A 95 7.10 6.83 -16.55
CA GLY A 95 8.22 6.53 -17.44
C GLY A 95 7.82 6.41 -18.92
N GLU A 96 6.61 5.91 -19.20
CA GLU A 96 6.08 5.79 -20.56
C GLU A 96 5.79 7.16 -21.22
N THR A 97 5.57 8.22 -20.44
CA THR A 97 5.31 9.57 -20.99
C THR A 97 6.55 10.24 -21.58
N SER A 98 7.76 9.78 -21.22
CA SER A 98 9.03 10.37 -21.66
C SER A 98 9.69 9.66 -22.84
N SER A 99 9.09 8.58 -23.36
CA SER A 99 9.61 7.77 -24.48
C SER A 99 8.72 7.83 -25.71
N LYS A 100 8.32 9.04 -26.11
CA LYS A 100 7.87 9.30 -27.49
C LYS A 100 8.87 10.25 -28.14
N PRO A 101 9.72 9.80 -29.06
CA PRO A 101 10.47 10.73 -29.88
C PRO A 101 9.47 11.53 -30.71
N HIS A 102 9.55 12.86 -30.60
CA HIS A 102 8.92 13.77 -31.55
C HIS A 102 9.52 13.47 -32.92
N ALA A 103 8.69 12.89 -33.80
CA ALA A 103 8.95 12.80 -35.23
C ALA A 103 8.68 14.15 -35.90
#